data_AF-A0A7Y0JX49-F1
#
_entry.id   AF-A0A7Y0JX49-F1
#
_cell.length_a   1.000
_cell.length_b   1.000
_cell.length_c   1.000
_cell.angle_alpha   90.00
_cell.angle_beta   90.00
_cell.angle_gamma   90.00
#
_symmetry.space_group_name_H-M   'P 1'
#
loop_
_entity.id
_entity.type
_entity.pdbx_description
1 polymer ?
#
loop_
_entity_poly.entity_id
_entity_poly.type
_entity_poly.pdbx_seq_one_letter_code
_entity_poly.pdbx_strand_id
1 'polypeptide(L)'
;MPAVDSLIAFPEKRAAEIAGVSLSKLVYWDLTQVVRPAVKRRLSLRTNVRLYDFDDAVALLVVAELRQRGLSLQHVRKVVKHLTDRGYERPLTDLVFATHGKDVYFQHPDGSWEGGATPDQLVFHQVLNLELIRARVRAGAGRQPSEVGKIERRRKTMGHKPVFAGTRIPVDTVLRWLDHGRTEEEIIGAFPDLTMTDIEAARANAASA
;
A
#
# COMPACT_ATOMS: atom_id res chain seq x y z
N MET A 1 3.69 8.27 4.43
CA MET A 1 4.12 9.60 4.92
C MET A 1 2.87 10.32 5.43
N PRO A 2 2.48 10.21 6.73
CA PRO A 2 1.18 10.72 7.19
C PRO A 2 1.25 11.87 8.22
N ALA A 3 2.43 12.35 8.60
CA ALA A 3 2.57 13.28 9.75
C ALA A 3 2.53 14.78 9.39
N VAL A 4 2.71 15.15 8.11
CA VAL A 4 2.76 16.56 7.67
C VAL A 4 1.41 17.10 7.21
N ASP A 5 0.50 16.24 6.78
CA ASP A 5 -0.77 16.64 6.16
C ASP A 5 -1.80 17.12 7.20
N SER A 6 -1.67 16.68 8.46
CA SER A 6 -2.58 16.97 9.57
C SER A 6 -2.51 18.42 10.11
N LEU A 7 -1.55 19.23 9.66
CA LEU A 7 -1.41 20.65 10.05
C LEU A 7 -1.98 21.63 9.01
N ILE A 8 -2.49 21.13 7.88
CA ILE A 8 -2.92 21.97 6.77
C ILE A 8 -4.44 22.19 6.84
N ALA A 9 -4.86 23.46 6.77
CA ALA A 9 -6.28 23.84 6.70
C ALA A 9 -6.52 24.86 5.59
N PHE A 10 -7.61 24.67 4.85
CA PHE A 10 -7.98 25.45 3.68
C PHE A 10 -9.30 26.21 3.93
N PRO A 11 -9.35 27.54 3.72
CA PRO A 11 -10.60 28.28 3.66
C PRO A 11 -11.48 27.80 2.49
N GLU A 12 -12.81 27.98 2.60
CA GLU A 12 -13.78 27.53 1.58
C GLU A 12 -13.40 27.86 0.14
N LYS A 13 -12.96 29.11 -0.11
CA LYS A 13 -12.59 29.54 -1.46
C LYS A 13 -11.42 28.73 -1.99
N ARG A 14 -10.41 28.47 -1.15
CA ARG A 14 -9.23 27.69 -1.53
C ARG A 14 -9.58 26.21 -1.71
N ALA A 15 -10.42 25.66 -0.84
CA ALA A 15 -10.90 24.28 -0.96
C ALA A 15 -11.71 24.07 -2.26
N ALA A 16 -12.56 25.04 -2.63
CA ALA A 16 -13.30 25.01 -3.89
C ALA A 16 -12.37 25.09 -5.12
N GLU A 17 -11.34 25.95 -5.07
CA GLU A 17 -10.30 26.04 -6.11
C GLU A 17 -9.55 24.72 -6.28
N ILE A 18 -9.09 24.12 -5.17
CA ILE A 18 -8.38 22.82 -5.19
C ILE A 18 -9.26 21.74 -5.81
N ALA A 19 -10.53 21.66 -5.41
CA ALA A 19 -11.46 20.65 -5.91
C ALA A 19 -11.99 20.95 -7.32
N GLY A 20 -11.63 22.09 -7.93
CA GLY A 20 -12.11 22.47 -9.26
C GLY A 20 -13.63 22.69 -9.34
N VAL A 21 -14.26 23.11 -8.23
CA VAL A 21 -15.72 23.32 -8.16
C VAL A 21 -16.09 24.75 -7.78
N SER A 22 -17.30 25.17 -8.13
CA SER A 22 -17.79 26.48 -7.69
C SER A 22 -18.04 26.49 -6.18
N LEU A 23 -17.89 27.66 -5.56
CA LEU A 23 -18.17 27.85 -4.13
C LEU A 23 -19.59 27.40 -3.76
N SER A 24 -20.58 27.66 -4.61
CA SER A 24 -21.96 27.21 -4.41
C SER A 24 -22.09 25.67 -4.40
N LYS A 25 -21.31 24.94 -5.22
CA LYS A 25 -21.29 23.47 -5.19
C LYS A 25 -20.69 22.97 -3.87
N LEU A 26 -19.58 23.55 -3.42
CA LEU A 26 -18.96 23.21 -2.14
C LEU A 26 -19.91 23.47 -0.96
N VAL A 27 -20.57 24.63 -0.93
CA VAL A 27 -21.59 24.94 0.10
C VAL A 27 -22.74 23.94 0.05
N TYR A 28 -23.18 23.55 -1.14
CA TYR A 28 -24.23 22.55 -1.28
C TYR A 28 -23.79 21.16 -0.80
N TRP A 29 -22.52 20.78 -1.00
CA TRP A 29 -21.97 19.52 -0.50
C TRP A 29 -21.85 19.51 1.04
N ASP A 30 -21.48 20.64 1.65
CA ASP A 30 -21.59 20.83 3.12
C ASP A 30 -23.05 20.67 3.55
N LEU A 31 -24.00 21.41 2.96
CA LEU A 31 -25.42 21.34 3.34
C LEU A 31 -26.02 19.94 3.20
N THR A 32 -25.64 19.20 2.16
CA THR A 32 -26.09 17.83 1.91
C THR A 32 -25.25 16.78 2.65
N GLN A 33 -24.27 17.23 3.42
CA GLN A 33 -23.42 16.45 4.31
C GLN A 33 -22.60 15.37 3.59
N VAL A 34 -22.28 15.59 2.31
CA VAL A 34 -21.43 14.67 1.51
C VAL A 34 -19.97 14.80 1.95
N VAL A 35 -19.53 16.04 2.10
CA VAL A 35 -18.22 16.42 2.64
C VAL A 35 -18.47 17.60 3.56
N ARG A 36 -18.00 17.51 4.80
CA ARG A 36 -18.17 18.55 5.81
C ARG A 36 -16.80 19.13 6.15
N PRO A 37 -16.69 20.44 6.39
CA PRO A 37 -15.45 21.01 6.87
C PRO A 37 -15.12 20.48 8.28
N ALA A 38 -13.85 20.15 8.53
CA ALA A 38 -13.35 19.77 9.84
C ALA A 38 -13.61 20.84 10.90
N VAL A 39 -13.52 22.13 10.54
CA VAL A 39 -13.88 23.25 11.43
C VAL A 39 -15.04 24.03 10.83
N LYS A 40 -16.12 24.15 11.60
CA LYS A 40 -17.25 25.03 11.32
C LYS A 40 -17.57 25.88 12.54
N ARG A 41 -17.23 27.16 12.48
CA ARG A 41 -17.44 28.10 13.59
C ARG A 41 -18.22 29.32 13.13
N ARG A 42 -19.29 29.65 13.85
CA ARG A 42 -19.97 30.94 13.71
C ARG A 42 -19.21 31.99 14.50
N LEU A 43 -18.59 32.96 13.83
CA LEU A 43 -17.92 34.09 14.48
C LEU A 43 -18.88 35.27 14.72
N SER A 44 -19.91 35.42 13.89
CA SER A 44 -20.96 36.43 14.06
C SER A 44 -22.27 35.95 13.43
N LEU A 45 -23.37 36.70 13.59
CA LEU A 45 -24.63 36.43 12.88
C LEU A 45 -24.45 36.36 11.35
N ARG A 46 -23.45 37.04 10.80
CA ARG A 46 -23.17 37.11 9.35
C ARG A 46 -21.90 36.38 8.92
N THR A 47 -21.06 35.93 9.87
CA THR A 47 -19.74 35.36 9.58
C THR A 47 -19.67 33.93 10.09
N ASN A 48 -19.69 32.98 9.16
CA ASN A 48 -19.31 31.60 9.44
C ASN A 48 -17.93 31.34 8.83
N VAL A 49 -17.05 30.73 9.60
CA VAL A 49 -15.76 30.22 9.14
C VAL A 49 -15.89 28.73 8.94
N ARG A 50 -15.61 28.26 7.73
CA ARG A 50 -15.39 26.85 7.42
C ARG A 50 -13.93 26.65 7.01
N LEU A 51 -13.26 25.73 7.67
CA LEU A 51 -11.91 25.29 7.30
C LEU A 51 -11.96 23.80 7.00
N TYR A 52 -11.39 23.45 5.86
CA TYR A 52 -11.28 22.10 5.33
C TYR A 52 -9.87 21.60 5.64
N ASP A 53 -9.72 20.46 6.30
CA ASP A 53 -8.41 19.84 6.45
C ASP A 53 -7.93 19.23 5.11
N PHE A 54 -6.75 18.61 5.11
CA PHE A 54 -6.22 17.95 3.91
C PHE A 54 -7.15 16.83 3.42
N ASP A 55 -7.64 15.99 4.33
CA ASP A 55 -8.53 14.88 4.01
C ASP A 55 -9.87 15.37 3.45
N ASP A 56 -10.40 16.47 3.97
CA ASP A 56 -11.60 17.10 3.42
C ASP A 56 -11.35 17.57 1.99
N ALA A 57 -10.17 18.14 1.69
CA ALA A 57 -9.82 18.57 0.34
C ALA A 57 -9.68 17.38 -0.62
N VAL A 58 -9.10 16.26 -0.17
CA VAL A 58 -9.07 15.00 -0.94
C VAL A 58 -10.48 14.47 -1.15
N ALA A 59 -11.32 14.46 -0.12
CA ALA A 59 -12.72 14.02 -0.22
C ALA A 59 -13.53 14.89 -1.21
N LEU A 60 -13.32 16.22 -1.21
CA LEU A 60 -13.92 17.12 -2.20
C LEU A 60 -13.50 16.75 -3.63
N LEU A 61 -12.21 16.45 -3.85
CA LEU A 61 -11.70 16.01 -5.15
C LEU A 61 -12.31 14.67 -5.59
N VAL A 62 -12.41 13.70 -4.68
CA VAL A 62 -13.04 12.41 -4.98
C VAL A 62 -14.50 12.59 -5.39
N VAL A 63 -15.27 13.41 -4.66
CA VAL A 63 -16.66 13.72 -5.03
C VAL A 63 -16.74 14.44 -6.36
N ALA A 64 -15.83 15.37 -6.65
CA ALA A 64 -15.77 16.06 -7.94
C ALA A 64 -15.53 15.08 -9.09
N GLU A 65 -14.56 14.18 -8.94
CA GLU A 65 -14.18 13.18 -9.94
C GLU A 65 -15.30 12.17 -10.20
N LEU A 66 -15.93 11.64 -9.14
CA LEU A 66 -17.09 10.75 -9.26
C LEU A 66 -18.23 11.45 -10.04
N ARG A 67 -18.48 12.73 -9.76
CA ARG A 67 -19.50 13.49 -10.49
C ARG A 67 -19.12 13.76 -11.94
N GLN A 68 -17.85 14.03 -12.22
CA GLN A 68 -17.36 14.23 -13.59
C GLN A 68 -17.54 12.96 -14.43
N ARG A 69 -17.45 11.78 -13.81
CA ARG A 69 -17.70 10.47 -14.42
C ARG A 69 -19.19 10.13 -14.59
N GLY A 70 -20.09 11.02 -14.20
CA GLY A 70 -21.53 10.90 -14.44
C GLY A 70 -22.34 10.37 -13.25
N LEU A 71 -21.73 10.19 -12.07
CA LEU A 71 -22.48 9.83 -10.88
C LEU A 71 -23.30 11.03 -10.38
N SER A 72 -24.57 10.77 -10.05
CA SER A 72 -25.41 11.79 -9.42
C SER A 72 -24.93 12.04 -7.98
N LEU A 73 -25.08 13.28 -7.49
CA LEU A 73 -24.72 13.58 -6.11
C LEU A 73 -25.54 12.74 -5.11
N GLN A 74 -26.78 12.41 -5.44
CA GLN A 74 -27.61 11.53 -4.62
C GLN A 74 -27.02 10.11 -4.53
N HIS A 75 -26.46 9.58 -5.63
CA HIS A 75 -25.79 8.28 -5.60
C HIS A 75 -24.55 8.34 -4.71
N VAL A 76 -23.68 9.34 -4.90
CA VAL A 76 -22.49 9.54 -4.05
C VAL A 76 -22.88 9.64 -2.57
N ARG A 77 -23.97 10.35 -2.24
CA ARG A 77 -24.48 10.44 -0.86
C ARG A 77 -24.92 9.09 -0.28
N LYS A 78 -25.61 8.28 -1.07
CA LYS A 78 -26.02 6.94 -0.64
C LYS A 78 -24.81 6.06 -0.35
N VAL A 79 -23.78 6.14 -1.18
CA VAL A 79 -22.52 5.39 -1.01
C VAL A 79 -21.77 5.85 0.24
N VAL A 80 -21.57 7.15 0.42
CA VAL A 80 -20.90 7.69 1.62
C VAL A 80 -21.65 7.28 2.88
N LYS A 81 -22.99 7.40 2.89
CA LYS A 81 -23.81 6.98 4.02
C LYS A 81 -23.66 5.49 4.30
N HIS A 82 -23.75 4.65 3.27
CA HIS A 82 -23.56 3.21 3.37
C HIS A 82 -22.23 2.84 4.03
N LEU A 83 -21.13 3.43 3.55
CA LEU A 83 -19.80 3.17 4.07
C LEU A 83 -19.64 3.68 5.52
N THR A 84 -20.23 4.82 5.83
CA THR A 84 -20.24 5.35 7.21
C THR A 84 -21.03 4.43 8.15
N ASP A 85 -22.18 3.93 7.73
CA ASP A 85 -23.01 2.98 8.49
C ASP A 85 -22.28 1.64 8.71
N ARG A 86 -21.25 1.33 7.90
CA ARG A 86 -20.36 0.16 8.01
C ARG A 86 -19.12 0.40 8.88
N GLY A 87 -18.93 1.62 9.39
CA GLY A 87 -17.83 1.96 10.31
C GLY A 87 -16.62 2.63 9.67
N TYR A 88 -16.66 3.01 8.40
CA TYR A 88 -15.63 3.85 7.81
C TYR A 88 -15.80 5.29 8.27
N GLU A 89 -14.78 5.86 8.93
CA GLU A 89 -14.84 7.24 9.43
C GLU A 89 -14.75 8.26 8.31
N ARG A 90 -13.84 8.05 7.35
CA ARG A 90 -13.64 8.94 6.20
C ARG A 90 -13.61 8.12 4.90
N PRO A 91 -14.74 7.52 4.49
CA PRO A 91 -14.75 6.55 3.38
C PRO A 91 -14.21 7.08 2.05
N LEU A 92 -14.34 8.39 1.79
CA LEU A 92 -13.84 9.02 0.57
C LEU A 92 -12.31 9.12 0.51
N THR A 93 -11.62 8.97 1.64
CA THR A 93 -10.15 8.97 1.75
C THR A 93 -9.59 7.62 2.17
N ASP A 94 -10.36 6.82 2.90
CA ASP A 94 -9.94 5.53 3.45
C ASP A 94 -9.98 4.40 2.41
N LEU A 95 -10.74 4.57 1.32
CA LEU A 95 -11.02 3.53 0.35
C LEU A 95 -10.61 3.90 -1.08
N VAL A 96 -10.32 2.88 -1.86
CA VAL A 96 -10.08 3.01 -3.31
C VAL A 96 -11.39 2.84 -4.04
N PHE A 97 -11.70 3.75 -4.98
CA PHE A 97 -12.92 3.70 -5.77
C PHE A 97 -12.64 3.34 -7.23
N ALA A 98 -13.57 2.61 -7.85
CA ALA A 98 -13.63 2.39 -9.29
C ALA A 98 -15.03 2.74 -9.81
N THR A 99 -15.12 3.08 -11.10
CA THR A 99 -16.37 3.47 -11.74
C THR A 99 -16.58 2.73 -13.04
N HIS A 100 -17.78 2.21 -13.28
CA HIS A 100 -18.18 1.67 -14.58
C HIS A 100 -19.54 2.22 -14.97
N GLY A 101 -19.58 3.14 -15.94
CA GLY A 101 -20.82 3.85 -16.28
C GLY A 101 -21.36 4.64 -15.09
N LYS A 102 -22.55 4.27 -14.60
CA LYS A 102 -23.20 4.90 -13.43
C LYS A 102 -22.92 4.17 -12.11
N ASP A 103 -22.20 3.06 -12.19
CA ASP A 103 -21.92 2.18 -11.06
C ASP A 103 -20.60 2.59 -10.41
N VAL A 104 -20.56 2.42 -9.10
CA VAL A 104 -19.40 2.72 -8.27
C VAL A 104 -19.05 1.52 -7.43
N TYR A 105 -17.76 1.24 -7.39
CA TYR A 105 -17.17 0.15 -6.64
C TYR A 105 -16.14 0.72 -5.69
N PHE A 106 -15.94 0.05 -4.56
CA PHE A 106 -14.92 0.38 -3.59
C PHE A 106 -14.19 -0.87 -3.12
N GLN A 107 -12.89 -0.71 -2.84
CA GLN A 107 -12.05 -1.78 -2.35
C GLN A 107 -11.89 -1.67 -0.83
N HIS A 108 -12.22 -2.75 -0.12
CA HIS A 108 -11.98 -2.88 1.31
C HIS A 108 -10.48 -3.08 1.62
N PRO A 109 -10.02 -2.85 2.86
CA PRO A 109 -8.61 -3.02 3.24
C PRO A 109 -8.05 -4.43 3.01
N ASP A 110 -8.89 -5.46 2.98
CA ASP A 110 -8.48 -6.84 2.68
C ASP A 110 -8.27 -7.11 1.18
N GLY A 111 -8.60 -6.12 0.34
CA GLY A 111 -8.50 -6.15 -1.12
C GLY A 111 -9.78 -6.57 -1.82
N SER A 112 -10.84 -6.97 -1.10
CA SER A 112 -12.14 -7.31 -1.68
C SER A 112 -12.84 -6.07 -2.25
N TRP A 113 -13.67 -6.25 -3.28
CA TRP A 113 -14.43 -5.17 -3.92
C TRP A 113 -15.93 -5.35 -3.66
N GLU A 114 -16.63 -4.26 -3.36
CA GLU A 114 -18.08 -4.17 -3.21
C GLU A 114 -18.60 -3.01 -4.08
N GLY A 115 -19.83 -3.10 -4.62
CA GLY A 115 -20.47 -1.99 -5.33
C GLY A 115 -21.24 -2.35 -6.61
N GLY A 116 -21.81 -1.33 -7.25
CA GLY A 116 -22.75 -1.46 -8.36
C GLY A 116 -23.65 -0.23 -8.52
N ALA A 117 -24.88 -0.43 -9.01
CA ALA A 117 -25.89 0.62 -9.13
C ALA A 117 -26.49 1.03 -7.76
N THR A 118 -26.45 0.09 -6.81
CA THR A 118 -26.80 0.30 -5.40
C THR A 118 -25.63 -0.13 -4.52
N PRO A 119 -25.36 0.57 -3.39
CA PRO A 119 -24.24 0.24 -2.51
C PRO A 119 -24.30 -1.21 -1.97
N ASP A 120 -25.50 -1.75 -1.77
CA ASP A 120 -25.72 -3.13 -1.27
C ASP A 120 -25.58 -4.23 -2.33
N GLN A 121 -25.24 -3.88 -3.58
CA GLN A 121 -25.03 -4.88 -4.61
C GLN A 121 -23.66 -5.53 -4.41
N LEU A 122 -23.67 -6.73 -3.83
CA LEU A 122 -22.48 -7.57 -3.70
C LEU A 122 -22.06 -8.10 -5.08
N VAL A 123 -20.87 -7.74 -5.54
CA VAL A 123 -20.18 -8.42 -6.64
C VAL A 123 -19.14 -9.37 -6.05
N PHE A 124 -19.50 -10.65 -5.91
CA PHE A 124 -18.64 -11.72 -5.36
C PHE A 124 -17.51 -12.14 -6.33
N HIS A 125 -16.30 -12.62 -5.92
CA HIS A 125 -15.55 -12.62 -4.64
C HIS A 125 -14.22 -13.44 -4.78
N GLN A 126 -13.43 -13.24 -5.83
CA GLN A 126 -12.08 -13.83 -5.92
C GLN A 126 -11.06 -12.78 -6.33
N VAL A 127 -10.84 -11.81 -5.44
CA VAL A 127 -9.68 -10.96 -5.56
C VAL A 127 -8.53 -11.70 -4.90
N LEU A 128 -7.63 -12.26 -5.71
CA LEU A 128 -6.37 -12.76 -5.21
C LEU A 128 -5.56 -11.57 -4.73
N ASN A 129 -5.47 -11.39 -3.41
CA ASN A 129 -4.58 -10.39 -2.83
C ASN A 129 -3.13 -10.83 -3.13
N LEU A 130 -2.57 -10.27 -4.19
CA LEU A 130 -1.24 -10.65 -4.66
C LEU A 130 -0.16 -10.26 -3.65
N GLU A 131 -0.40 -9.30 -2.76
CA GLU A 131 0.53 -8.96 -1.69
C GLU A 131 0.63 -10.08 -0.66
N LEU A 132 -0.51 -10.62 -0.20
CA LEU A 132 -0.54 -11.80 0.67
C LEU A 132 0.11 -13.02 0.00
N ILE A 133 -0.18 -13.23 -1.29
CA ILE A 133 0.43 -14.34 -2.05
C ILE A 133 1.95 -14.13 -2.18
N ARG A 134 2.41 -12.92 -2.48
CA ARG A 134 3.85 -12.58 -2.54
C ARG A 134 4.51 -12.74 -1.16
N ALA A 135 3.85 -12.35 -0.07
CA ALA A 135 4.36 -12.53 1.29
C ALA A 135 4.58 -14.02 1.60
N ARG A 136 3.64 -14.88 1.21
CA ARG A 136 3.80 -16.34 1.33
C ARG A 136 4.96 -16.87 0.50
N VAL A 137 5.13 -16.40 -0.73
CA VAL A 137 6.29 -16.78 -1.57
C VAL A 137 7.60 -16.31 -0.93
N ARG A 138 7.67 -15.07 -0.42
CA ARG A 138 8.86 -14.56 0.27
C ARG A 138 9.20 -15.38 1.52
N ALA A 139 8.20 -15.69 2.34
CA ALA A 139 8.39 -16.53 3.53
C ALA A 139 8.91 -17.94 3.18
N GLY A 140 8.52 -18.48 2.03
CA GLY A 140 9.00 -19.77 1.54
C GLY A 140 10.27 -19.72 0.67
N ALA A 141 10.67 -18.54 0.20
CA ALA A 141 11.86 -18.34 -0.63
C ALA A 141 13.13 -18.14 0.21
N GLY A 142 12.98 -17.88 1.52
CA GLY A 142 14.10 -17.87 2.45
C GLY A 142 14.72 -19.27 2.57
N ARG A 143 16.03 -19.30 2.76
CA ARG A 143 16.79 -20.51 3.04
C ARG A 143 16.32 -21.15 4.35
N GLN A 144 16.15 -22.47 4.38
CA GLN A 144 15.74 -23.16 5.60
C GLN A 144 16.86 -23.08 6.65
N PRO A 145 16.57 -22.91 7.95
CA PRO A 145 17.60 -22.90 9.00
C PRO A 145 18.47 -24.16 9.00
N SER A 146 17.91 -25.30 8.59
CA SER A 146 18.63 -26.57 8.47
C SER A 146 19.60 -26.63 7.29
N GLU A 147 19.55 -25.69 6.34
CA GLU A 147 20.46 -25.59 5.19
C GLU A 147 21.65 -24.67 5.48
N VAL A 148 21.56 -23.81 6.49
CA VAL A 148 22.64 -22.90 6.90
C VAL A 148 23.87 -23.71 7.35
N GLY A 149 25.06 -23.29 6.88
CA GLY A 149 26.33 -23.98 7.14
C GLY A 149 26.53 -25.29 6.35
N LYS A 150 25.56 -25.73 5.54
CA LYS A 150 25.68 -26.93 4.72
C LYS A 150 26.16 -26.61 3.31
N ILE A 151 27.06 -27.45 2.81
CA ILE A 151 27.59 -27.38 1.44
C ILE A 151 27.12 -28.62 0.69
N GLU A 152 26.54 -28.41 -0.49
CA GLU A 152 26.03 -29.46 -1.35
C GLU A 152 26.76 -29.47 -2.69
N ARG A 153 26.93 -30.68 -3.26
CA ARG A 153 27.41 -30.87 -4.63
C ARG A 153 26.27 -31.36 -5.50
N ARG A 154 25.71 -30.49 -6.35
CA ARG A 154 24.60 -30.87 -7.24
C ARG A 154 25.12 -31.63 -8.46
N ARG A 155 24.56 -32.84 -8.69
CA ARG A 155 24.99 -33.79 -9.73
C ARG A 155 24.57 -33.45 -11.17
N LYS A 156 23.79 -32.39 -11.43
CA LYS A 156 23.11 -32.17 -12.73
C LYS A 156 23.34 -30.81 -13.42
N THR A 157 24.41 -30.08 -13.13
CA THR A 157 24.74 -28.85 -13.89
C THR A 157 26.25 -28.72 -14.07
N MET A 158 26.69 -28.30 -15.26
CA MET A 158 28.08 -28.13 -15.69
C MET A 158 29.01 -27.62 -14.57
N GLY A 159 29.81 -28.51 -13.98
CA GLY A 159 30.96 -28.14 -13.16
C GLY A 159 31.08 -28.73 -11.75
N HIS A 160 30.13 -29.53 -11.23
CA HIS A 160 30.23 -30.19 -9.91
C HIS A 160 30.62 -29.28 -8.72
N LYS A 161 30.50 -27.96 -8.86
CA LYS A 161 31.04 -27.03 -7.86
C LYS A 161 30.22 -27.12 -6.57
N PRO A 162 30.88 -27.13 -5.40
CA PRO A 162 30.19 -27.01 -4.13
C PRO A 162 29.45 -25.67 -4.07
N VAL A 163 28.19 -25.71 -3.65
CA VAL A 163 27.34 -24.54 -3.42
C VAL A 163 26.81 -24.58 -1.99
N PHE A 164 26.51 -23.43 -1.40
CA PHE A 164 25.82 -23.40 -0.11
C PHE A 164 24.39 -23.93 -0.30
N ALA A 165 23.99 -24.91 0.51
CA ALA A 165 22.68 -25.57 0.41
C ALA A 165 21.56 -24.53 0.44
N GLY A 166 20.50 -24.68 -0.36
CA GLY A 166 19.44 -23.67 -0.46
C GLY A 166 19.81 -22.37 -1.21
N THR A 167 21.05 -22.22 -1.68
CA THR A 167 21.49 -21.07 -2.51
C THR A 167 22.00 -21.51 -3.89
N ARG A 168 22.21 -20.53 -4.79
CA ARG A 168 22.97 -20.73 -6.03
C ARG A 168 24.41 -20.21 -5.95
N ILE A 169 24.87 -19.86 -4.74
CA ILE A 169 26.17 -19.21 -4.53
C ILE A 169 27.24 -20.31 -4.43
N PRO A 170 28.24 -20.33 -5.32
CA PRO A 170 29.37 -21.25 -5.22
C PRO A 170 30.24 -20.93 -4.01
N VAL A 171 30.73 -21.97 -3.32
CA VAL A 171 31.67 -21.82 -2.19
C VAL A 171 32.95 -21.12 -2.64
N ASP A 172 33.43 -21.45 -3.85
CA ASP A 172 34.58 -20.81 -4.52
C ASP A 172 34.42 -19.29 -4.66
N THR A 173 33.19 -18.77 -4.85
CA THR A 173 32.97 -17.32 -4.92
C THR A 173 33.30 -16.64 -3.59
N VAL A 174 32.85 -17.21 -2.47
CA VAL A 174 33.11 -16.65 -1.13
C VAL A 174 34.59 -16.78 -0.75
N LEU A 175 35.20 -17.92 -1.03
CA LEU A 175 36.63 -18.13 -0.78
C LEU A 175 37.50 -17.12 -1.53
N ARG A 176 37.20 -16.86 -2.82
CA ARG A 176 37.91 -15.81 -3.57
C ARG A 176 37.75 -14.44 -2.96
N TRP A 177 36.57 -14.09 -2.44
CA TRP A 177 36.37 -12.79 -1.80
C TRP A 177 37.22 -12.67 -0.53
N LEU A 178 37.29 -13.72 0.28
CA LEU A 178 38.16 -13.79 1.45
C LEU A 178 39.64 -13.67 1.06
N ASP A 179 40.08 -14.36 -0.01
CA ASP A 179 41.46 -14.29 -0.52
C ASP A 179 41.85 -12.87 -1.00
N HIS A 180 40.88 -12.10 -1.49
CA HIS A 180 41.07 -10.69 -1.86
C HIS A 180 40.93 -9.72 -0.67
N GLY A 181 40.86 -10.24 0.56
CA GLY A 181 40.86 -9.44 1.79
C GLY A 181 39.53 -8.79 2.12
N ARG A 182 38.40 -9.24 1.55
CA ARG A 182 37.07 -8.75 1.92
C ARG A 182 36.70 -9.21 3.32
N THR A 183 36.07 -8.33 4.09
CA THR A 183 35.58 -8.69 5.43
C THR A 183 34.31 -9.52 5.33
N GLU A 184 33.99 -10.23 6.41
CA GLU A 184 32.81 -11.09 6.48
C GLU A 184 31.52 -10.27 6.38
N GLU A 185 31.53 -9.05 6.94
CA GLU A 185 30.43 -8.10 6.81
C GLU A 185 30.23 -7.63 5.36
N GLU A 186 31.32 -7.37 4.62
CA GLU A 186 31.24 -7.02 3.19
C GLU A 186 30.68 -8.18 2.36
N ILE A 187 31.05 -9.42 2.69
CA ILE A 187 30.56 -10.63 2.03
C ILE A 187 29.07 -10.84 2.32
N ILE A 188 28.64 -10.75 3.58
CA ILE A 188 27.22 -10.88 3.96
C ILE A 188 26.39 -9.75 3.32
N GLY A 189 26.93 -8.53 3.25
CA GLY A 189 26.28 -7.42 2.56
C GLY A 189 26.11 -7.65 1.05
N ALA A 190 27.08 -8.28 0.40
CA ALA A 190 27.02 -8.63 -1.03
C ALA A 190 26.18 -9.87 -1.32
N PHE A 191 26.05 -10.79 -0.37
CA PHE A 191 25.29 -12.04 -0.48
C PHE A 191 24.31 -12.20 0.70
N PRO A 192 23.15 -11.53 0.68
CA PRO A 192 22.21 -11.51 1.80
C PRO A 192 21.63 -12.88 2.22
N ASP A 193 21.73 -13.88 1.35
CA ASP A 193 21.29 -15.27 1.62
C ASP A 193 22.34 -16.10 2.40
N LEU A 194 23.52 -15.53 2.64
CA LEU A 194 24.59 -16.15 3.43
C LEU A 194 24.63 -15.59 4.84
N THR A 195 25.01 -16.45 5.77
CA THR A 195 25.22 -16.12 7.17
C THR A 195 26.67 -16.32 7.56
N MET A 196 27.05 -15.90 8.77
CA MET A 196 28.39 -16.14 9.29
C MET A 196 28.76 -17.64 9.33
N THR A 197 27.80 -18.49 9.69
CA THR A 197 27.97 -19.96 9.72
C THR A 197 28.32 -20.52 8.34
N ASP A 198 27.87 -19.89 7.25
CA ASP A 198 28.23 -20.30 5.90
C ASP A 198 29.66 -19.91 5.55
N ILE A 199 30.11 -18.74 5.97
CA ILE A 199 31.49 -18.30 5.77
C ILE A 199 32.44 -19.24 6.51
N GLU A 200 32.11 -19.61 7.76
CA GLU A 200 32.84 -20.61 8.53
C GLU A 200 32.87 -21.97 7.82
N ALA A 201 31.71 -22.43 7.33
CA ALA A 201 31.62 -23.68 6.58
C ALA A 201 32.46 -23.65 5.29
N ALA A 202 32.54 -22.51 4.61
CA ALA A 202 33.40 -22.33 3.43
C ALA A 202 34.87 -22.50 3.79
N ARG A 203 35.34 -21.84 4.86
CA ARG A 203 36.72 -21.96 5.35
C ARG A 203 37.05 -23.40 5.77
N ALA A 204 36.14 -24.05 6.51
CA ALA A 204 36.30 -25.44 6.94
C ALA A 204 36.34 -26.41 5.74
N ASN A 205 35.55 -26.13 4.70
CA ASN A 205 35.55 -26.92 3.46
C ASN A 205 36.86 -26.77 2.69
N ALA A 206 37.43 -25.57 2.63
CA ALA A 206 38.73 -25.32 2.01
C ALA A 206 39.89 -26.00 2.78
N ALA A 207 39.80 -26.04 4.11
CA ALA A 207 40.79 -26.74 4.95
C ALA A 207 40.71 -28.28 4.85
N SER A 208 39.57 -28.82 4.39
CA SER A 208 39.31 -30.25 4.27
C SER A 208 39.37 -30.77 2.82
N ALA A 209 39.64 -29.90 1.85
CA ALA A 209 39.72 -30.20 0.42
C ALA A 209 41.17 -30.31 -0.05
#